data_AF-A0A7S9NE36-F1
#
_entry.id   AF-A0A7S9NE36-F1
#
_cell.length_a   1.000
_cell.length_b   1.000
_cell.length_c   1.000
_cell.angle_alpha   90.00
_cell.angle_beta   90.00
_cell.angle_gamma   90.00
#
_symmetry.space_group_name_H-M   'P 1'
#
loop_
_entity.id
_entity.type
_entity.pdbx_description
1 polymer ?
#
loop_
_entity_poly.entity_id
_entity_poly.type
_entity_poly.pdbx_seq_one_letter_code
_entity_poly.pdbx_strand_id
1 'polypeptide(L)'
;MVCTKQEKELLIAFDQKLLEIQREMTAEYLRIKELFKANFDHDQNMIDIVCEVYFYIKDYEEEILSVELQDFYFEDDDLSGIELCYDGRPHGFDCSIILTKMHSASITIEEILSIDDICWHFEPRLYYKKEKIGASLNEKLIWMPIVSSDDYNIYLPKGVREACTFKDFDNMYIRNSFLTSWFDFEYKILPKSYKNFITRFRQTPTQSFIDLDSFHSKDYLSSLYKDYEFVEQITGLIIPKYVPLNMIARSVLDAYKAMCEGTLHACKLALELGFAINARGGFGYSTQNSGAVRAPYNDIALSVIKLHKDRPDLKILYVNFGNKKSEGVFELAKDDKSLWVYEVYSGCDRFFRDIFPNLDNVYCDSVLLNTTKEQYLQNIKDGLSKVISNIKPDLIIYSSDVSMRFGYFAVDVNLLIERDAVVTALARDNKTPLCVCISSDPFQDTRHKEMVPFYKRLIEDMLCVIVQKKSEK
;
A
#
# COMPACT_ATOMS: atom_id res chain seq x y z
N MET A 1 -37.53 23.52 16.57
CA MET A 1 -37.99 22.30 17.25
C MET A 1 -38.37 22.61 18.68
N VAL A 2 -39.48 22.07 19.18
CA VAL A 2 -39.76 22.05 20.63
C VAL A 2 -39.08 20.79 21.18
N CYS A 3 -37.81 20.91 21.60
CA CYS A 3 -37.09 19.81 22.26
C CYS A 3 -37.53 19.68 23.71
N THR A 4 -37.70 18.44 24.16
CA THR A 4 -37.74 18.05 25.57
C THR A 4 -36.42 18.42 26.27
N LYS A 5 -36.45 18.50 27.60
CA LYS A 5 -35.26 18.83 28.41
C LYS A 5 -34.12 17.81 28.19
N GLN A 6 -34.47 16.54 28.03
CA GLN A 6 -33.53 15.44 27.82
C GLN A 6 -32.86 15.50 26.44
N GLU A 7 -33.61 15.82 25.38
CA GLU A 7 -33.05 16.04 24.04
C GLU A 7 -32.10 17.24 23.99
N LYS A 8 -32.34 18.30 24.80
CA LYS A 8 -31.42 19.44 24.90
C LYS A 8 -30.08 19.06 25.54
N GLU A 9 -30.11 18.27 26.61
CA GLU A 9 -28.89 17.80 27.28
C GLU A 9 -28.06 16.87 26.38
N LEU A 10 -28.72 16.05 25.56
CA LEU A 10 -28.06 15.15 24.59
C LEU A 10 -27.49 15.90 23.37
N LEU A 11 -28.19 16.92 22.87
CA LEU A 11 -27.65 17.80 21.82
C LEU A 11 -26.41 18.57 22.28
N ILE A 12 -26.32 18.93 23.56
CA ILE A 12 -25.11 19.56 24.14
C ILE A 12 -23.92 18.58 24.15
N ALA A 13 -24.15 17.30 24.43
CA ALA A 13 -23.08 16.30 24.38
C ALA A 13 -22.57 16.07 22.95
N PHE A 14 -23.47 16.08 21.96
CA PHE A 14 -23.09 16.00 20.56
C PHE A 14 -22.33 17.25 20.09
N ASP A 15 -22.70 18.43 20.58
CA ASP A 15 -21.99 19.69 20.33
C ASP A 15 -20.53 19.66 20.83
N GLN A 16 -20.27 19.02 21.98
CA GLN A 16 -18.90 18.81 22.46
C GLN A 16 -18.07 17.93 21.52
N LYS A 17 -18.66 16.89 20.93
CA LYS A 17 -18.01 16.02 19.95
C LYS A 17 -17.66 16.78 18.66
N LEU A 18 -18.54 17.67 18.22
CA LEU A 18 -18.27 18.55 17.07
C LEU A 18 -17.12 19.53 17.35
N LEU A 19 -17.03 20.06 18.58
CA LEU A 19 -15.91 20.91 19.01
C LEU A 19 -14.58 20.16 19.05
N GLU A 20 -14.56 18.89 19.45
CA GLU A 20 -13.36 18.05 19.41
C GLU A 20 -12.89 17.81 17.97
N ILE A 21 -13.82 17.41 17.09
CA ILE A 21 -13.55 17.26 15.65
C ILE A 21 -12.98 18.54 15.06
N GLN A 22 -13.59 19.69 15.38
CA GLN A 22 -13.11 20.99 14.92
C GLN A 22 -11.68 21.27 15.38
N ARG A 23 -11.32 20.92 16.63
CA ARG A 23 -9.94 21.10 17.13
C ARG A 23 -8.94 20.21 16.42
N GLU A 24 -9.28 18.95 16.19
CA GLU A 24 -8.42 18.01 15.46
C GLU A 24 -8.23 18.48 14.00
N MET A 25 -9.31 18.95 13.37
CA MET A 25 -9.29 19.56 12.05
C MET A 25 -8.37 20.78 12.00
N THR A 26 -8.45 21.70 12.97
CA THR A 26 -7.53 22.86 13.01
C THR A 26 -6.08 22.41 13.08
N ALA A 27 -5.76 21.44 13.95
CA ALA A 27 -4.39 20.97 14.13
C ALA A 27 -3.83 20.30 12.87
N GLU A 28 -4.61 19.46 12.20
CA GLU A 28 -4.18 18.80 10.96
C GLU A 28 -4.11 19.78 9.79
N TYR A 29 -5.04 20.75 9.70
CA TYR A 29 -4.99 21.79 8.67
C TYR A 29 -3.74 22.65 8.79
N LEU A 30 -3.37 23.05 10.03
CA LEU A 30 -2.12 23.75 10.29
C LEU A 30 -0.89 22.94 9.88
N ARG A 31 -0.86 21.66 10.20
CA ARG A 31 0.21 20.75 9.76
C ARG A 31 0.30 20.65 8.24
N ILE A 32 -0.84 20.57 7.55
CA ILE A 32 -0.91 20.59 6.09
C ILE A 32 -0.39 21.92 5.53
N LYS A 33 -0.78 23.05 6.14
CA LYS A 33 -0.33 24.40 5.78
C LYS A 33 1.19 24.54 5.92
N GLU A 34 1.77 24.04 7.02
CA GLU A 34 3.23 23.99 7.20
C GLU A 34 3.92 23.12 6.13
N LEU A 35 3.35 21.96 5.80
CA LEU A 35 3.86 21.11 4.73
C LEU A 35 3.79 21.83 3.37
N PHE A 36 2.72 22.57 3.09
CA PHE A 36 2.60 23.37 1.88
C PHE A 36 3.61 24.50 1.85
N LYS A 37 3.75 25.27 2.94
CA LYS A 37 4.75 26.35 3.05
C LYS A 37 6.17 25.79 2.85
N ALA A 38 6.50 24.67 3.47
CA ALA A 38 7.82 24.06 3.35
C ALA A 38 8.13 23.51 1.94
N ASN A 39 7.12 23.08 1.16
CA ASN A 39 7.33 22.39 -0.11
C ASN A 39 6.94 23.20 -1.37
N PHE A 40 6.09 24.22 -1.24
CA PHE A 40 5.45 24.91 -2.38
C PHE A 40 5.45 26.45 -2.30
N ASP A 41 5.84 27.07 -1.18
CA ASP A 41 5.86 28.54 -0.99
C ASP A 41 6.78 29.32 -1.94
N HIS A 42 7.57 28.60 -2.74
CA HIS A 42 8.44 29.18 -3.78
C HIS A 42 7.93 28.92 -5.21
N ASP A 43 6.74 28.34 -5.40
CA ASP A 43 6.19 28.09 -6.73
C ASP A 43 5.35 29.26 -7.25
N GLN A 44 6.01 30.19 -7.95
CA GLN A 44 5.40 31.37 -8.60
C GLN A 44 4.27 31.06 -9.62
N ASN A 45 4.03 29.78 -9.91
CA ASN A 45 3.01 29.30 -10.85
C ASN A 45 1.77 28.72 -10.17
N MET A 46 1.83 28.44 -8.87
CA MET A 46 0.66 28.07 -8.07
C MET A 46 -0.19 29.33 -7.88
N ILE A 47 -1.48 29.23 -8.20
CA ILE A 47 -2.44 30.33 -8.14
C ILE A 47 -3.20 30.28 -6.83
N ASP A 48 -3.59 29.09 -6.39
CA ASP A 48 -4.51 28.93 -5.27
C ASP A 48 -4.44 27.52 -4.65
N ILE A 49 -4.85 27.41 -3.38
CA ILE A 49 -5.02 26.16 -2.65
C ILE A 49 -6.40 26.17 -2.03
N VAL A 50 -7.28 25.29 -2.51
CA VAL A 50 -8.60 25.09 -1.92
C VAL A 50 -8.61 23.75 -1.20
N CYS A 51 -9.08 23.69 0.03
CA CYS A 51 -9.18 22.43 0.76
C CYS A 51 -10.65 22.00 0.86
N GLU A 52 -11.03 20.80 0.45
CA GLU A 52 -12.39 20.29 0.72
C GLU A 52 -12.39 19.41 1.96
N VAL A 53 -13.40 19.55 2.82
CA VAL A 53 -13.61 18.70 3.99
C VAL A 53 -14.78 17.77 3.73
N TYR A 54 -14.61 16.50 4.09
CA TYR A 54 -15.68 15.51 4.02
C TYR A 54 -15.92 14.92 5.40
N PHE A 55 -17.19 14.72 5.75
CA PHE A 55 -17.65 14.12 6.99
C PHE A 55 -18.47 12.86 6.69
N TYR A 56 -18.24 11.77 7.42
CA TYR A 56 -18.91 10.49 7.21
C TYR A 56 -19.18 9.73 8.52
N ILE A 57 -20.21 8.89 8.52
CA ILE A 57 -20.56 8.02 9.66
C ILE A 57 -19.73 6.74 9.58
N LYS A 58 -18.98 6.44 10.64
CA LYS A 58 -17.98 5.35 10.68
C LYS A 58 -18.53 3.96 10.36
N ASP A 59 -19.78 3.68 10.72
CA ASP A 59 -20.38 2.35 10.59
C ASP A 59 -21.16 2.13 9.29
N TYR A 60 -21.51 3.21 8.57
CA TYR A 60 -22.38 3.14 7.38
C TYR A 60 -21.69 3.49 6.06
N GLU A 61 -20.44 4.01 6.09
CA GLU A 61 -19.74 4.55 4.91
C GLU A 61 -20.55 5.60 4.11
N GLU A 62 -21.60 6.15 4.71
CA GLU A 62 -22.42 7.20 4.12
C GLU A 62 -21.79 8.57 4.39
N GLU A 63 -21.59 9.34 3.31
CA GLU A 63 -21.17 10.74 3.38
C GLU A 63 -22.30 11.57 4.01
N ILE A 64 -21.97 12.25 5.11
CA ILE A 64 -22.88 13.19 5.78
C ILE A 64 -22.90 14.51 4.99
N LEU A 65 -21.70 15.02 4.70
CA LEU A 65 -21.50 16.35 4.17
C LEU A 65 -20.10 16.50 3.56
N SER A 66 -20.03 17.13 2.40
CA SER A 66 -18.81 17.72 1.84
C SER A 66 -18.94 19.24 1.80
N VAL A 67 -17.91 19.94 2.28
CA VAL A 67 -17.83 21.41 2.33
C VAL A 67 -16.46 21.88 1.88
N GLU A 68 -16.40 23.05 1.27
CA GLU A 68 -15.14 23.68 0.96
C GLU A 68 -14.60 24.37 2.23
N LEU A 69 -13.31 24.30 2.47
CA LEU A 69 -12.59 25.04 3.49
C LEU A 69 -11.74 26.07 2.75
N GLN A 70 -12.11 27.33 2.94
CA GLN A 70 -11.38 28.47 2.41
C GLN A 70 -10.56 29.08 3.53
N ASP A 71 -9.30 29.38 3.22
CA ASP A 71 -8.42 30.15 4.08
C ASP A 71 -8.07 31.43 3.33
N PHE A 72 -8.78 32.51 3.65
CA PHE A 72 -8.63 33.81 2.99
C PHE A 72 -7.25 34.44 3.23
N TYR A 73 -6.49 33.92 4.21
CA TYR A 73 -5.17 34.41 4.59
C TYR A 73 -4.18 33.24 4.69
N PHE A 74 -4.14 32.38 3.67
CA PHE A 74 -3.23 31.22 3.63
C PHE A 74 -1.74 31.59 3.84
N GLU A 75 -1.32 32.79 3.46
CA GLU A 75 0.04 33.27 3.68
C GLU A 75 0.32 33.61 5.15
N ASP A 76 -0.68 34.08 5.90
CA ASP A 76 -0.55 34.45 7.30
C ASP A 76 -0.78 33.23 8.22
N ASP A 77 -0.23 33.27 9.43
CA ASP A 77 -0.52 32.27 10.47
C ASP A 77 -1.84 32.57 11.21
N ASP A 78 -2.63 33.51 10.69
CA ASP A 78 -3.92 33.89 11.26
C ASP A 78 -4.99 32.85 10.88
N LEU A 79 -5.63 32.29 11.92
CA LEU A 79 -6.72 31.32 11.79
C LEU A 79 -8.07 32.00 11.60
N SER A 80 -8.15 33.34 11.75
CA SER A 80 -9.40 34.10 11.65
C SER A 80 -10.01 34.12 10.25
N GLY A 81 -9.23 33.79 9.21
CA GLY A 81 -9.66 33.68 7.83
C GLY A 81 -10.03 32.27 7.38
N ILE A 82 -10.03 31.27 8.27
CA ILE A 82 -10.45 29.92 7.92
C ILE A 82 -11.96 29.81 8.06
N GLU A 83 -12.64 29.43 6.99
CA GLU A 83 -14.09 29.29 6.95
C GLU A 83 -14.50 27.99 6.24
N LEU A 84 -15.55 27.33 6.75
CA LEU A 84 -16.25 26.28 6.03
C LEU A 84 -17.31 26.91 5.13
N CYS A 85 -17.22 26.67 3.84
CA CYS A 85 -18.09 27.16 2.79
C CYS A 85 -19.02 26.04 2.30
N TYR A 86 -20.33 26.31 2.33
CA TYR A 86 -21.37 25.41 1.86
C TYR A 86 -22.35 26.19 0.98
N ASP A 87 -22.79 25.60 -0.14
CA ASP A 87 -23.62 26.26 -1.17
C ASP A 87 -23.06 27.63 -1.63
N GLY A 88 -21.73 27.76 -1.65
CA GLY A 88 -21.02 28.99 -2.05
C GLY A 88 -21.10 30.13 -1.03
N ARG A 89 -21.45 29.85 0.23
CA ARG A 89 -21.48 30.84 1.32
C ARG A 89 -20.57 30.43 2.47
N PRO A 90 -19.84 31.38 3.08
CA PRO A 90 -19.07 31.12 4.28
C PRO A 90 -19.97 31.01 5.51
N HIS A 91 -19.68 30.02 6.35
CA HIS A 91 -20.40 29.76 7.59
C HIS A 91 -19.50 29.81 8.84
N GLY A 92 -18.26 30.27 8.70
CA GLY A 92 -17.23 30.19 9.74
C GLY A 92 -16.68 28.76 9.89
N PHE A 93 -15.59 28.60 10.63
CA PHE A 93 -15.01 27.29 10.90
C PHE A 93 -15.74 26.60 12.05
N ASP A 94 -16.99 26.18 11.83
CA ASP A 94 -17.84 25.55 12.84
C ASP A 94 -18.45 24.24 12.30
N CYS A 95 -18.18 23.13 13.00
CA CYS A 95 -18.70 21.81 12.64
C CYS A 95 -20.20 21.65 12.94
N SER A 96 -20.87 22.63 13.56
CA SER A 96 -22.33 22.68 13.74
C SER A 96 -23.11 22.63 12.41
N ILE A 97 -22.45 22.92 11.28
CA ILE A 97 -22.99 22.73 9.93
C ILE A 97 -23.44 21.28 9.68
N ILE A 98 -22.82 20.30 10.33
CA ILE A 98 -23.19 18.89 10.27
C ILE A 98 -24.61 18.68 10.79
N LEU A 99 -24.96 19.29 11.93
CA LEU A 99 -26.32 19.21 12.50
C LEU A 99 -27.34 19.86 11.58
N THR A 100 -26.98 20.98 10.96
CA THR A 100 -27.84 21.67 9.98
C THR A 100 -28.12 20.78 8.77
N LYS A 101 -27.10 20.06 8.27
CA LYS A 101 -27.23 19.14 7.15
C LYS A 101 -28.06 17.91 7.51
N MET A 102 -27.80 17.27 8.65
CA MET A 102 -28.58 16.11 9.14
C MET A 102 -30.06 16.47 9.30
N HIS A 103 -30.36 17.65 9.85
CA HIS A 103 -31.73 18.16 9.94
C HIS A 103 -32.36 18.36 8.56
N SER A 104 -31.63 18.91 7.58
CA SER A 104 -32.14 19.08 6.21
C SER A 104 -32.42 17.75 5.49
N ALA A 105 -31.71 16.68 5.87
CA ALA A 105 -31.92 15.32 5.38
C ALA A 105 -33.03 14.57 6.15
N SER A 106 -33.75 15.24 7.06
CA SER A 106 -34.82 14.68 7.88
C SER A 106 -34.37 13.56 8.83
N ILE A 107 -33.10 13.54 9.24
CA ILE A 107 -32.59 12.60 10.25
C ILE A 107 -33.14 13.01 11.63
N THR A 108 -33.66 12.04 12.38
CA THR A 108 -34.24 12.25 13.71
C THR A 108 -33.18 12.49 14.79
N ILE A 109 -33.55 13.11 15.91
CA ILE A 109 -32.62 13.29 17.05
C ILE A 109 -32.09 11.94 17.54
N GLU A 110 -32.95 10.92 17.61
CA GLU A 110 -32.56 9.57 18.06
C GLU A 110 -31.50 8.95 17.14
N GLU A 111 -31.65 9.11 15.82
CA GLU A 111 -30.65 8.67 14.84
C GLU A 111 -29.34 9.44 14.98
N ILE A 112 -29.37 10.78 15.13
CA ILE A 112 -28.17 11.60 15.36
C ILE A 112 -27.43 11.13 16.63
N LEU A 113 -28.16 10.85 17.70
CA LEU A 113 -27.59 10.42 18.98
C LEU A 113 -27.07 8.98 18.96
N SER A 114 -27.49 8.17 17.99
CA SER A 114 -26.95 6.82 17.76
C SER A 114 -25.64 6.81 16.98
N ILE A 115 -25.15 7.96 16.52
CA ILE A 115 -23.88 8.07 15.81
C ILE A 115 -22.71 7.97 16.79
N ASP A 116 -22.12 6.79 16.89
CA ASP A 116 -21.00 6.49 17.78
C ASP A 116 -19.76 7.33 17.43
N ASP A 117 -19.47 7.54 16.14
CA ASP A 117 -18.27 8.25 15.68
C ASP A 117 -18.50 8.98 14.34
N ILE A 118 -17.97 10.20 14.23
CA ILE A 118 -17.98 10.99 12.99
C ILE A 118 -16.54 11.13 12.55
N CYS A 119 -16.23 10.57 11.40
CA CYS A 119 -14.90 10.67 10.83
C CYS A 119 -14.87 11.80 9.80
N TRP A 120 -13.70 12.42 9.64
CA TRP A 120 -13.49 13.54 8.73
C TRP A 120 -12.13 13.44 8.03
N HIS A 121 -11.95 14.15 6.91
CA HIS A 121 -10.65 14.33 6.28
C HIS A 121 -10.61 15.57 5.37
N PHE A 122 -9.40 16.05 5.05
CA PHE A 122 -9.13 17.19 4.16
C PHE A 122 -8.61 16.79 2.79
N GLU A 123 -9.18 17.29 1.70
CA GLU A 123 -8.74 17.13 0.31
C GLU A 123 -8.26 18.46 -0.29
N PRO A 124 -6.95 18.78 -0.23
CA PRO A 124 -6.40 19.96 -0.85
C PRO A 124 -6.46 19.83 -2.37
N ARG A 125 -6.74 20.93 -3.04
CA ARG A 125 -6.76 21.06 -4.50
C ARG A 125 -5.85 22.22 -4.85
N LEU A 126 -4.81 21.91 -5.62
CA LEU A 126 -3.81 22.87 -6.06
C LEU A 126 -4.19 23.41 -7.43
N TYR A 127 -4.33 24.73 -7.54
CA TYR A 127 -4.61 25.41 -8.80
C TYR A 127 -3.35 26.05 -9.35
N TYR A 128 -3.08 25.84 -10.63
CA TYR A 128 -1.87 26.32 -11.31
C TYR A 128 -2.19 27.09 -12.59
N LYS A 129 -1.27 27.97 -13.02
CA LYS A 129 -1.35 28.69 -14.30
C LYS A 129 -1.40 27.69 -15.47
N LYS A 130 -2.47 27.81 -16.27
CA LYS A 130 -2.89 26.87 -17.33
C LYS A 130 -1.81 26.59 -18.40
N GLU A 131 -0.83 27.47 -18.57
CA GLU A 131 0.11 27.48 -19.70
C GLU A 131 1.39 26.62 -19.52
N LYS A 132 1.64 26.02 -18.34
CA LYS A 132 2.86 25.21 -18.10
C LYS A 132 2.66 23.90 -17.32
N ILE A 133 1.43 23.39 -17.27
CA ILE A 133 1.07 22.17 -16.53
C ILE A 133 1.87 20.92 -16.95
N GLY A 134 2.39 20.85 -18.18
CA GLY A 134 3.00 19.63 -18.69
C GLY A 134 4.41 19.28 -18.18
N ALA A 135 5.25 20.27 -17.86
CA ALA A 135 6.68 20.03 -17.60
C ALA A 135 7.11 20.38 -16.17
N SER A 136 6.78 21.58 -15.67
CA SER A 136 7.20 21.98 -14.32
C SER A 136 6.34 21.36 -13.21
N LEU A 137 5.09 20.99 -13.48
CA LEU A 137 4.24 20.27 -12.52
C LEU A 137 4.70 18.82 -12.33
N ASN A 138 5.17 18.17 -13.41
CA ASN A 138 5.69 16.80 -13.37
C ASN A 138 6.97 16.70 -12.53
N GLU A 139 7.80 17.74 -12.48
CA GLU A 139 9.02 17.79 -11.66
C GLU A 139 8.77 18.21 -10.20
N LYS A 140 7.69 18.96 -9.91
CA LYS A 140 7.45 19.59 -8.60
C LYS A 140 6.38 18.92 -7.74
N LEU A 141 5.44 18.18 -8.32
CA LEU A 141 4.50 17.40 -7.53
C LEU A 141 5.26 16.28 -6.80
N ILE A 142 5.10 16.22 -5.49
CA ILE A 142 5.58 15.09 -4.67
C ILE A 142 4.80 13.87 -5.12
N TRP A 143 5.33 13.15 -6.10
CA TRP A 143 4.93 11.80 -6.43
C TRP A 143 5.41 10.91 -5.27
N MET A 144 4.59 10.68 -4.24
CA MET A 144 4.79 9.59 -3.28
C MET A 144 4.99 8.34 -4.13
N PRO A 145 6.14 7.68 -4.03
CA PRO A 145 6.52 6.58 -4.89
C PRO A 145 5.84 5.28 -4.46
N ILE A 146 4.52 5.35 -4.29
CA ILE A 146 3.68 4.22 -4.00
C ILE A 146 2.99 3.81 -5.29
N VAL A 147 3.26 2.61 -5.75
CA VAL A 147 2.74 2.04 -6.99
C VAL A 147 1.51 1.19 -6.67
N SER A 148 0.38 1.56 -7.27
CA SER A 148 -0.89 0.83 -7.19
C SER A 148 -1.67 1.05 -8.48
N SER A 149 -2.40 0.04 -8.94
CA SER A 149 -3.27 0.11 -10.13
C SER A 149 -4.65 -0.48 -9.85
N ASP A 150 -5.68 0.07 -10.49
CA ASP A 150 -7.03 -0.51 -10.54
C ASP A 150 -7.00 -1.92 -11.16
N ASP A 151 -5.97 -2.24 -11.96
CA ASP A 151 -5.78 -3.56 -12.59
C ASP A 151 -5.28 -4.63 -11.61
N TYR A 152 -4.91 -4.29 -10.37
CA TYR A 152 -4.58 -5.29 -9.34
C TYR A 152 -5.80 -6.07 -8.84
N ASN A 153 -6.99 -5.65 -9.28
CA ASN A 153 -8.26 -6.24 -8.89
C ASN A 153 -8.45 -7.63 -9.50
N ILE A 154 -8.73 -8.59 -8.63
CA ILE A 154 -9.10 -9.95 -9.04
C ILE A 154 -10.63 -10.07 -9.05
N TYR A 155 -11.18 -10.51 -10.17
CA TYR A 155 -12.61 -10.81 -10.30
C TYR A 155 -12.78 -12.32 -10.40
N LEU A 156 -13.56 -12.91 -9.49
CA LEU A 156 -13.92 -14.33 -9.58
C LEU A 156 -15.23 -14.47 -10.36
N PRO A 157 -15.24 -15.21 -11.48
CA PRO A 157 -16.47 -15.52 -12.16
C PRO A 157 -17.41 -16.36 -11.31
N LYS A 158 -18.72 -16.28 -11.60
CA LYS A 158 -19.74 -17.05 -10.88
C LYS A 158 -19.40 -18.54 -10.87
N GLY A 159 -19.41 -19.13 -9.67
CA GLY A 159 -19.12 -20.54 -9.44
C GLY A 159 -17.64 -20.86 -9.17
N VAL A 160 -16.72 -19.90 -9.38
CA VAL A 160 -15.32 -20.05 -8.97
C VAL A 160 -15.20 -19.71 -7.47
N ARG A 161 -14.51 -20.56 -6.70
CA ARG A 161 -14.34 -20.39 -5.25
C ARG A 161 -12.94 -20.81 -4.80
N GLU A 162 -12.49 -20.41 -3.61
CA GLU A 162 -11.21 -20.88 -3.07
C GLU A 162 -11.28 -22.33 -2.62
N ALA A 163 -10.21 -23.10 -2.84
CA ALA A 163 -10.19 -24.53 -2.52
C ALA A 163 -10.29 -24.86 -1.01
N CYS A 164 -9.93 -23.91 -0.14
CA CYS A 164 -9.85 -24.10 1.31
C CYS A 164 -11.04 -23.51 2.08
N THR A 165 -12.08 -23.03 1.41
CA THR A 165 -13.25 -22.40 2.05
C THR A 165 -14.53 -23.18 1.76
N PHE A 166 -15.27 -23.53 2.81
CA PHE A 166 -16.64 -24.07 2.70
C PHE A 166 -17.71 -22.99 2.45
N LYS A 167 -17.30 -21.71 2.34
CA LYS A 167 -18.21 -20.62 2.01
C LYS A 167 -18.39 -20.58 0.50
N ASP A 168 -19.62 -20.84 0.05
CA ASP A 168 -20.02 -20.56 -1.32
C ASP A 168 -20.00 -19.04 -1.53
N PHE A 169 -18.98 -18.58 -2.25
CA PHE A 169 -18.82 -17.17 -2.64
C PHE A 169 -19.67 -16.84 -3.87
N ASP A 170 -20.96 -17.16 -3.82
CA ASP A 170 -21.88 -16.92 -4.93
C ASP A 170 -21.97 -15.42 -5.25
N ASN A 171 -21.54 -15.07 -6.47
CA ASN A 171 -21.46 -13.69 -7.00
C ASN A 171 -20.45 -12.77 -6.29
N MET A 172 -19.33 -13.29 -5.80
CA MET A 172 -18.32 -12.44 -5.17
C MET A 172 -17.46 -11.71 -6.21
N TYR A 173 -17.77 -10.42 -6.42
CA TYR A 173 -16.74 -9.44 -6.74
C TYR A 173 -15.68 -9.56 -5.63
N ILE A 174 -14.49 -10.14 -5.91
CA ILE A 174 -13.30 -9.86 -5.08
C ILE A 174 -12.77 -8.48 -5.48
N ARG A 175 -13.68 -7.48 -5.47
CA ARG A 175 -13.27 -6.14 -5.08
C ARG A 175 -12.77 -6.35 -3.65
N ASN A 176 -11.48 -6.13 -3.42
CA ASN A 176 -11.05 -5.66 -2.10
C ASN A 176 -10.70 -6.70 -1.03
N SER A 177 -9.78 -7.63 -1.27
CA SER A 177 -8.98 -8.14 -0.14
C SER A 177 -7.95 -7.07 0.28
N PHE A 178 -7.14 -6.58 -0.66
CA PHE A 178 -6.16 -5.52 -0.39
C PHE A 178 -6.74 -4.10 -0.48
N LEU A 179 -7.75 -3.88 -1.33
CA LEU A 179 -8.43 -2.58 -1.34
C LEU A 179 -9.12 -2.31 0.00
N THR A 180 -9.69 -3.21 0.79
CA THR A 180 -10.28 -2.71 2.05
C THR A 180 -9.20 -2.22 3.04
N SER A 181 -8.00 -2.80 3.09
CA SER A 181 -6.95 -2.31 4.01
C SER A 181 -6.13 -1.14 3.46
N TRP A 182 -5.73 -1.16 2.18
CA TRP A 182 -5.06 -0.03 1.53
C TRP A 182 -6.03 1.08 1.14
N PHE A 183 -7.25 0.79 0.71
CA PHE A 183 -8.30 1.79 0.47
C PHE A 183 -8.90 2.28 1.78
N ASP A 184 -9.03 1.51 2.88
CA ASP A 184 -9.31 2.11 4.20
C ASP A 184 -8.10 2.92 4.67
N PHE A 185 -6.88 2.46 4.47
CA PHE A 185 -5.71 3.26 4.78
C PHE A 185 -5.64 4.54 3.92
N GLU A 186 -5.96 4.48 2.63
CA GLU A 186 -6.05 5.60 1.70
C GLU A 186 -7.23 6.50 2.07
N TYR A 187 -8.44 5.97 2.25
CA TYR A 187 -9.68 6.71 2.51
C TYR A 187 -9.95 7.13 3.94
N LYS A 188 -9.60 6.31 4.93
CA LYS A 188 -9.91 6.48 6.36
C LYS A 188 -8.71 6.93 7.20
N ILE A 189 -7.45 6.74 6.77
CA ILE A 189 -6.26 7.00 7.63
C ILE A 189 -5.24 7.97 7.06
N LEU A 190 -4.91 7.90 5.77
CA LEU A 190 -4.18 8.96 5.11
C LEU A 190 -5.13 10.14 5.08
N PRO A 191 -4.77 11.27 5.73
CA PRO A 191 -5.50 12.50 5.50
C PRO A 191 -5.58 12.69 3.98
N LYS A 192 -6.76 13.03 3.43
CA LYS A 192 -6.94 13.14 1.98
C LYS A 192 -5.89 14.07 1.32
N SER A 193 -5.24 14.94 2.10
CA SER A 193 -4.07 15.75 1.74
C SER A 193 -2.87 14.99 1.26
N TYR A 194 -2.66 13.78 1.75
CA TYR A 194 -1.62 12.89 1.25
C TYR A 194 -2.05 12.13 -0.01
N LYS A 195 -3.35 12.04 -0.35
CA LYS A 195 -3.82 11.31 -1.54
C LYS A 195 -3.42 11.98 -2.86
N ASN A 196 -3.37 13.31 -2.91
CA ASN A 196 -2.90 14.03 -4.09
C ASN A 196 -1.40 13.84 -4.37
N PHE A 197 -0.70 13.25 -3.40
CA PHE A 197 0.70 12.91 -3.53
C PHE A 197 0.88 11.42 -3.86
N ILE A 198 -0.12 10.55 -3.87
CA ILE A 198 0.05 9.14 -4.29
C ILE A 198 0.27 9.07 -5.81
N THR A 199 1.40 8.51 -6.24
CA THR A 199 1.64 8.18 -7.65
C THR A 199 0.76 7.03 -8.08
N ARG A 200 -0.47 7.33 -8.49
CA ARG A 200 -1.31 6.35 -9.18
C ARG A 200 -0.73 6.11 -10.57
N PHE A 201 -0.01 5.00 -10.72
CA PHE A 201 0.29 4.48 -12.04
C PHE A 201 -0.94 3.71 -12.53
N ARG A 202 -1.69 4.32 -13.46
CA ARG A 202 -2.63 3.57 -14.28
C ARG A 202 -1.87 3.00 -15.46
N GLN A 203 -1.95 1.69 -15.65
CA GLN A 203 -1.51 1.09 -16.88
C GLN A 203 -2.37 1.66 -18.02
N THR A 204 -1.73 2.31 -18.98
CA THR A 204 -2.44 2.74 -20.18
C THR A 204 -2.64 1.52 -21.08
N PRO A 205 -3.77 1.38 -21.79
CA PRO A 205 -4.06 0.21 -22.66
C PRO A 205 -2.99 -0.08 -23.73
N THR A 206 -2.09 0.88 -23.98
CA THR A 206 -0.99 0.81 -24.94
C THR A 206 0.29 0.20 -24.38
N GLN A 207 0.39 -0.04 -23.07
CA GLN A 207 1.59 -0.59 -22.44
C GLN A 207 1.52 -2.12 -22.39
N SER A 208 2.50 -2.77 -23.02
CA SER A 208 2.70 -4.21 -22.88
C SER A 208 3.04 -4.55 -21.43
N PHE A 209 2.41 -5.59 -20.89
CA PHE A 209 2.86 -6.21 -19.65
C PHE A 209 4.29 -6.72 -19.74
N ILE A 210 4.86 -7.00 -18.58
CA ILE A 210 6.20 -7.53 -18.44
C ILE A 210 6.25 -8.87 -19.14
N ASP A 211 7.35 -9.10 -19.85
CA ASP A 211 7.49 -10.29 -20.65
C ASP A 211 7.69 -11.51 -19.73
N LEU A 212 6.61 -12.24 -19.48
CA LEU A 212 6.60 -13.36 -18.54
C LEU A 212 7.56 -14.46 -18.96
N ASP A 213 7.80 -14.62 -20.27
CA ASP A 213 8.69 -15.66 -20.80
C ASP A 213 10.18 -15.34 -20.66
N SER A 214 10.52 -14.15 -20.13
CA SER A 214 11.88 -13.79 -19.74
C SER A 214 12.38 -14.59 -18.53
N PHE A 215 11.48 -15.12 -17.71
CA PHE A 215 11.80 -16.00 -16.58
C PHE A 215 11.05 -17.33 -16.66
N HIS A 216 9.73 -17.29 -16.85
CA HIS A 216 8.93 -18.52 -16.85
C HIS A 216 9.02 -19.24 -18.19
N SER A 217 9.09 -20.57 -18.17
CA SER A 217 9.15 -21.35 -19.40
C SER A 217 7.84 -21.27 -20.19
N LYS A 218 7.95 -21.37 -21.51
CA LYS A 218 6.79 -21.37 -22.41
C LYS A 218 5.85 -22.54 -22.12
N ASP A 219 6.37 -23.67 -21.65
CA ASP A 219 5.57 -24.83 -21.27
C ASP A 219 4.78 -24.56 -20.00
N TYR A 220 5.42 -23.99 -18.96
CA TYR A 220 4.73 -23.55 -17.74
C TYR A 220 3.61 -22.55 -18.04
N LEU A 221 3.93 -21.51 -18.81
CA LEU A 221 2.94 -20.51 -19.23
C LEU A 221 1.85 -21.16 -20.09
N SER A 222 2.16 -22.08 -21.00
CA SER A 222 1.14 -22.76 -21.79
C SER A 222 0.18 -23.57 -20.92
N SER A 223 0.68 -24.30 -19.92
CA SER A 223 -0.14 -25.05 -18.96
C SER A 223 -1.05 -24.14 -18.14
N LEU A 224 -0.52 -23.01 -17.65
CA LEU A 224 -1.28 -22.05 -16.84
C LEU A 224 -2.54 -21.49 -17.54
N TYR A 225 -2.56 -21.45 -18.87
CA TYR A 225 -3.68 -20.90 -19.64
C TYR A 225 -4.54 -21.96 -20.33
N LYS A 226 -4.13 -23.23 -20.34
CA LYS A 226 -4.80 -24.30 -21.09
C LYS A 226 -5.23 -25.50 -20.25
N ASP A 227 -4.67 -25.66 -19.05
CA ASP A 227 -4.95 -26.77 -18.16
C ASP A 227 -5.71 -26.28 -16.91
N TYR A 228 -6.93 -26.79 -16.74
CA TYR A 228 -7.79 -26.47 -15.60
C TYR A 228 -7.18 -26.89 -14.28
N GLU A 229 -6.69 -28.13 -14.17
CA GLU A 229 -6.17 -28.67 -12.92
C GLU A 229 -4.91 -27.90 -12.50
N PHE A 230 -4.07 -27.58 -13.49
CA PHE A 230 -2.87 -26.79 -13.24
C PHE A 230 -3.19 -25.38 -12.76
N VAL A 231 -4.10 -24.65 -13.43
CA VAL A 231 -4.45 -23.30 -12.98
C VAL A 231 -5.16 -23.30 -11.62
N GLU A 232 -6.00 -24.30 -11.33
CA GLU A 232 -6.63 -24.49 -10.02
C GLU A 232 -5.56 -24.67 -8.93
N GLN A 233 -4.56 -25.52 -9.17
CA GLN A 233 -3.45 -25.74 -8.26
C GLN A 233 -2.65 -24.46 -8.03
N ILE A 234 -2.29 -23.73 -9.09
CA ILE A 234 -1.46 -22.53 -8.98
C ILE A 234 -2.22 -21.37 -8.36
N THR A 235 -3.50 -21.18 -8.66
CA THR A 235 -4.31 -20.08 -8.10
C THR A 235 -4.91 -20.42 -6.73
N GLY A 236 -4.99 -21.70 -6.37
CA GLY A 236 -5.71 -22.16 -5.18
C GLY A 236 -7.23 -21.98 -5.29
N LEU A 237 -7.74 -21.96 -6.54
CA LEU A 237 -9.16 -21.83 -6.86
C LEU A 237 -9.73 -23.18 -7.30
N ILE A 238 -11.03 -23.34 -7.12
CA ILE A 238 -11.86 -24.36 -7.74
C ILE A 238 -12.61 -23.67 -8.88
N ILE A 239 -12.38 -24.13 -10.11
CA ILE A 239 -12.86 -23.52 -11.35
C ILE A 239 -13.79 -24.52 -12.04
N PRO A 240 -15.11 -24.28 -12.06
CA PRO A 240 -16.04 -25.15 -12.75
C PRO A 240 -15.71 -25.27 -14.24
N LYS A 241 -15.85 -26.47 -14.82
CA LYS A 241 -15.54 -26.72 -16.24
C LYS A 241 -16.35 -25.87 -17.24
N TYR A 242 -17.48 -25.28 -16.82
CA TYR A 242 -18.25 -24.37 -17.66
C TYR A 242 -17.69 -22.93 -17.68
N VAL A 243 -16.77 -22.59 -16.78
CA VAL A 243 -16.06 -21.31 -16.75
C VAL A 243 -14.85 -21.40 -17.69
N PRO A 244 -14.82 -20.66 -18.82
CA PRO A 244 -13.69 -20.72 -19.74
C PRO A 244 -12.40 -20.17 -19.13
N LEU A 245 -11.25 -20.82 -19.39
CA LEU A 245 -9.94 -20.39 -18.87
C LEU A 245 -9.52 -18.98 -19.31
N ASN A 246 -9.96 -18.52 -20.48
CA ASN A 246 -9.70 -17.14 -20.90
C ASN A 246 -10.43 -16.09 -20.03
N MET A 247 -11.47 -16.48 -19.31
CA MET A 247 -12.12 -15.64 -18.33
C MET A 247 -11.28 -15.56 -17.06
N ILE A 248 -10.77 -16.70 -16.57
CA ILE A 248 -9.81 -16.76 -15.44
C ILE A 248 -8.53 -15.98 -15.76
N ALA A 249 -8.03 -16.09 -16.98
CA ALA A 249 -6.86 -15.34 -17.42
C ALA A 249 -7.07 -13.84 -17.27
N ARG A 250 -8.18 -13.30 -17.79
CA ARG A 250 -8.50 -11.87 -17.71
C ARG A 250 -8.85 -11.39 -16.32
N SER A 251 -9.48 -12.25 -15.52
CA SER A 251 -10.08 -11.85 -14.26
C SER A 251 -9.16 -12.10 -13.06
N VAL A 252 -8.18 -13.00 -13.20
CA VAL A 252 -7.23 -13.37 -12.13
C VAL A 252 -5.79 -13.17 -12.58
N LEU A 253 -5.39 -13.81 -13.69
CA LEU A 253 -3.97 -13.84 -14.08
C LEU A 253 -3.46 -12.48 -14.58
N ASP A 254 -4.28 -11.70 -15.28
CA ASP A 254 -3.90 -10.36 -15.73
C ASP A 254 -3.68 -9.41 -14.55
N ALA A 255 -4.41 -9.59 -13.44
CA ALA A 255 -4.16 -8.83 -12.21
C ALA A 255 -2.77 -9.13 -11.63
N TYR A 256 -2.34 -10.39 -11.63
CA TYR A 256 -0.97 -10.73 -11.23
C TYR A 256 0.08 -10.16 -12.19
N LYS A 257 -0.20 -10.06 -13.49
CA LYS A 257 0.71 -9.38 -14.43
C LYS A 257 0.85 -7.90 -14.10
N ALA A 258 -0.24 -7.23 -13.77
CA ALA A 258 -0.23 -5.84 -13.33
C ALA A 258 0.60 -5.67 -12.05
N MET A 259 0.44 -6.58 -11.08
CA MET A 259 1.26 -6.59 -9.85
C MET A 259 2.76 -6.76 -10.16
N CYS A 260 3.11 -7.59 -11.15
CA CYS A 260 4.51 -7.75 -11.59
C CYS A 260 5.09 -6.48 -12.19
N GLU A 261 4.33 -5.81 -13.07
CA GLU A 261 4.69 -4.49 -13.60
C GLU A 261 4.87 -3.44 -12.50
N GLY A 262 4.00 -3.50 -11.48
CA GLY A 262 4.09 -2.69 -10.29
C GLY A 262 5.42 -2.78 -9.57
N THR A 263 5.94 -3.99 -9.38
CA THR A 263 7.21 -4.23 -8.72
C THR A 263 8.37 -3.63 -9.52
N LEU A 264 8.37 -3.79 -10.84
CA LEU A 264 9.37 -3.17 -11.71
C LEU A 264 9.31 -1.64 -11.62
N HIS A 265 8.11 -1.06 -11.65
CA HIS A 265 7.93 0.39 -11.56
C HIS A 265 8.39 0.93 -10.21
N ALA A 266 8.05 0.25 -9.11
CA ALA A 266 8.50 0.60 -7.77
C ALA A 266 10.04 0.51 -7.66
N CYS A 267 10.67 -0.51 -8.24
CA CYS A 267 12.13 -0.59 -8.26
C CYS A 267 12.77 0.60 -8.97
N LYS A 268 12.23 1.02 -10.12
CA LYS A 268 12.72 2.20 -10.86
C LYS A 268 12.54 3.49 -10.05
N LEU A 269 11.38 3.67 -9.42
CA LEU A 269 11.12 4.81 -8.54
C LEU A 269 12.04 4.81 -7.32
N ALA A 270 12.31 3.65 -6.71
CA ALA A 270 13.22 3.54 -5.57
C ALA A 270 14.64 3.96 -5.97
N LEU A 271 15.14 3.53 -7.12
CA LEU A 271 16.44 3.95 -7.64
C LEU A 271 16.51 5.47 -7.85
N GLU A 272 15.44 6.07 -8.36
CA GLU A 272 15.36 7.51 -8.63
C GLU A 272 15.18 8.35 -7.35
N LEU A 273 14.28 7.95 -6.47
CA LEU A 273 13.77 8.75 -5.33
C LEU A 273 14.30 8.27 -3.97
N GLY A 274 14.97 7.12 -3.92
CA GLY A 274 15.58 6.52 -2.72
C GLY A 274 14.66 5.54 -1.99
N PHE A 275 13.35 5.64 -2.15
CA PHE A 275 12.38 4.72 -1.54
C PHE A 275 11.18 4.61 -2.48
N ALA A 276 10.62 3.42 -2.67
CA ALA A 276 9.30 3.23 -3.27
C ALA A 276 8.57 2.04 -2.64
N ILE A 277 7.24 2.02 -2.75
CA ILE A 277 6.38 0.94 -2.26
C ILE A 277 5.55 0.41 -3.43
N ASN A 278 5.64 -0.88 -3.77
CA ASN A 278 4.57 -1.52 -4.53
C ASN A 278 3.51 -1.99 -3.55
N ALA A 279 2.29 -1.48 -3.73
CA ALA A 279 1.16 -1.81 -2.88
C ALA A 279 0.80 -3.30 -2.95
N ARG A 280 1.22 -4.04 -3.99
CA ARG A 280 1.06 -5.49 -4.02
C ARG A 280 2.09 -6.18 -4.91
N GLY A 281 2.87 -7.07 -4.31
CA GLY A 281 3.88 -7.86 -4.99
C GLY A 281 4.65 -8.72 -4.00
N GLY A 282 5.92 -8.98 -4.27
CA GLY A 282 6.76 -9.81 -3.40
C GLY A 282 6.51 -11.30 -3.59
N PHE A 283 6.08 -11.70 -4.78
CA PHE A 283 5.82 -13.08 -5.17
C PHE A 283 7.10 -13.78 -5.64
N GLY A 284 8.07 -13.98 -4.73
CA GLY A 284 9.35 -14.63 -5.05
C GLY A 284 9.30 -16.16 -5.24
N TYR A 285 8.14 -16.78 -5.12
CA TYR A 285 8.01 -18.22 -4.90
C TYR A 285 8.07 -19.07 -6.17
N SER A 286 7.37 -18.65 -7.24
CA SER A 286 7.26 -19.45 -8.46
C SER A 286 8.58 -19.54 -9.20
N THR A 287 8.93 -20.75 -9.63
CA THR A 287 10.15 -21.06 -10.38
C THR A 287 9.91 -20.92 -11.89
N GLN A 288 10.95 -21.16 -12.71
CA GLN A 288 10.80 -21.12 -14.16
C GLN A 288 9.76 -22.12 -14.68
N ASN A 289 9.65 -23.29 -14.02
CA ASN A 289 8.86 -24.43 -14.49
C ASN A 289 7.73 -24.87 -13.54
N SER A 290 7.62 -24.27 -12.35
CA SER A 290 6.61 -24.61 -11.35
C SER A 290 6.04 -23.35 -10.71
N GLY A 291 4.73 -23.35 -10.49
CA GLY A 291 4.06 -22.28 -9.77
C GLY A 291 3.97 -22.58 -8.28
N ALA A 292 3.89 -21.53 -7.48
CA ALA A 292 3.50 -21.60 -6.09
C ALA A 292 2.02 -21.19 -5.93
N VAL A 293 1.32 -21.84 -4.99
CA VAL A 293 -0.08 -21.53 -4.71
C VAL A 293 -0.24 -20.04 -4.39
N ARG A 294 -1.10 -19.37 -5.18
CA ARG A 294 -1.49 -17.96 -5.14
C ARG A 294 -0.38 -16.97 -5.54
N ALA A 295 0.60 -17.42 -6.30
CA ALA A 295 1.68 -16.59 -6.83
C ALA A 295 2.07 -17.05 -8.26
N PRO A 296 1.19 -17.00 -9.26
CA PRO A 296 1.42 -17.59 -10.59
C PRO A 296 2.65 -17.06 -11.32
N TYR A 297 3.11 -15.84 -11.01
CA TYR A 297 4.28 -15.23 -11.62
C TYR A 297 5.27 -14.75 -10.56
N ASN A 298 6.55 -14.74 -10.90
CA ASN A 298 7.63 -14.27 -10.05
C ASN A 298 7.98 -12.81 -10.38
N ASP A 299 7.32 -11.87 -9.73
CA ASP A 299 7.50 -10.44 -9.96
C ASP A 299 8.92 -9.97 -9.64
N ILE A 300 9.56 -10.54 -8.62
CA ILE A 300 10.93 -10.22 -8.22
C ILE A 300 11.89 -10.62 -9.34
N ALA A 301 11.83 -11.87 -9.82
CA ALA A 301 12.73 -12.37 -10.87
C ALA A 301 12.55 -11.60 -12.17
N LEU A 302 11.30 -11.37 -12.60
CA LEU A 302 10.98 -10.60 -13.79
C LEU A 302 11.51 -9.15 -13.70
N SER A 303 11.37 -8.52 -12.53
CA SER A 303 11.85 -7.16 -12.31
C SER A 303 13.38 -7.08 -12.33
N VAL A 304 14.08 -8.02 -11.67
CA VAL A 304 15.55 -8.09 -11.65
C VAL A 304 16.09 -8.28 -13.06
N ILE A 305 15.57 -9.24 -13.84
CA ILE A 305 15.98 -9.49 -15.23
C ILE A 305 15.84 -8.21 -16.07
N LYS A 306 14.72 -7.49 -15.89
CA LYS A 306 14.48 -6.26 -16.64
C LYS A 306 15.43 -5.13 -16.24
N LEU A 307 15.72 -4.98 -14.94
CA LEU A 307 16.70 -3.99 -14.45
C LEU A 307 18.11 -4.31 -14.92
N HIS A 308 18.52 -5.58 -14.87
CA HIS A 308 19.85 -6.01 -15.31
C HIS A 308 20.03 -6.00 -16.82
N LYS A 309 18.95 -6.09 -17.60
CA LYS A 309 19.00 -5.81 -19.05
C LYS A 309 19.49 -4.39 -19.34
N ASP A 310 19.08 -3.43 -18.52
CA ASP A 310 19.44 -2.02 -18.69
C ASP A 310 20.75 -1.66 -17.94
N ARG A 311 21.03 -2.31 -16.79
CA ARG A 311 22.24 -2.14 -15.97
C ARG A 311 22.73 -3.49 -15.40
N PRO A 312 23.55 -4.26 -16.13
CA PRO A 312 23.98 -5.61 -15.73
C PRO A 312 24.80 -5.68 -14.44
N ASP A 313 25.46 -4.59 -14.06
CA ASP A 313 26.32 -4.45 -12.88
C ASP A 313 25.57 -3.95 -11.63
N LEU A 314 24.28 -3.66 -11.75
CA LEU A 314 23.45 -3.19 -10.65
C LEU A 314 23.38 -4.26 -9.55
N LYS A 315 23.93 -3.98 -8.37
CA LYS A 315 23.86 -4.94 -7.26
C LYS A 315 22.51 -4.85 -6.58
N ILE A 316 21.70 -5.89 -6.74
CA ILE A 316 20.39 -5.96 -6.11
C ILE A 316 20.47 -6.91 -4.92
N LEU A 317 20.02 -6.46 -3.73
CA LEU A 317 19.81 -7.31 -2.57
C LEU A 317 18.30 -7.56 -2.39
N TYR A 318 17.87 -8.79 -2.61
CA TYR A 318 16.52 -9.23 -2.27
C TYR A 318 16.45 -9.64 -0.80
N VAL A 319 15.46 -9.12 -0.07
CA VAL A 319 15.23 -9.40 1.35
C VAL A 319 13.82 -9.97 1.56
N ASN A 320 13.72 -11.09 2.26
CA ASN A 320 12.43 -11.71 2.60
C ASN A 320 12.44 -12.31 4.01
N PHE A 321 11.37 -12.06 4.76
CA PHE A 321 11.15 -12.64 6.08
C PHE A 321 9.79 -13.34 6.17
N GLY A 322 9.31 -13.90 5.05
CA GLY A 322 7.98 -14.49 4.96
C GLY A 322 7.87 -15.94 5.43
N ASN A 323 6.68 -16.50 5.21
CA ASN A 323 6.38 -17.89 5.58
C ASN A 323 6.93 -18.92 4.59
N LYS A 324 7.11 -18.53 3.33
CA LYS A 324 7.48 -19.41 2.21
C LYS A 324 8.85 -19.02 1.67
N LYS A 325 9.59 -20.03 1.20
CA LYS A 325 10.89 -19.81 0.57
C LYS A 325 10.76 -19.21 -0.82
N SER A 326 11.60 -18.25 -1.16
CA SER A 326 11.60 -17.60 -2.49
C SER A 326 12.35 -18.42 -3.54
N GLU A 327 11.91 -19.66 -3.76
CA GLU A 327 12.62 -20.65 -4.60
C GLU A 327 12.93 -20.13 -6.01
N GLY A 328 12.01 -19.42 -6.65
CA GLY A 328 12.26 -18.84 -7.96
C GLY A 328 13.31 -17.73 -7.97
N VAL A 329 13.42 -16.96 -6.88
CA VAL A 329 14.51 -15.96 -6.75
C VAL A 329 15.85 -16.66 -6.56
N PHE A 330 15.89 -17.79 -5.82
CA PHE A 330 17.09 -18.60 -5.68
C PHE A 330 17.53 -19.22 -7.02
N GLU A 331 16.58 -19.66 -7.85
CA GLU A 331 16.85 -20.16 -9.20
C GLU A 331 17.48 -19.08 -10.08
N LEU A 332 16.94 -17.85 -10.05
CA LEU A 332 17.55 -16.73 -10.77
C LEU A 332 18.96 -16.40 -10.25
N ALA A 333 19.16 -16.36 -8.93
CA ALA A 333 20.44 -16.04 -8.30
C ALA A 333 21.56 -17.04 -8.65
N LYS A 334 21.21 -18.26 -9.08
CA LYS A 334 22.19 -19.23 -9.58
C LYS A 334 22.94 -18.69 -10.80
N ASP A 335 22.21 -18.08 -11.73
CA ASP A 335 22.74 -17.60 -13.01
C ASP A 335 23.09 -16.10 -12.97
N ASP A 336 22.46 -15.33 -12.09
CA ASP A 336 22.68 -13.90 -11.93
C ASP A 336 23.54 -13.57 -10.69
N LYS A 337 24.81 -13.22 -10.91
CA LYS A 337 25.77 -12.92 -9.83
C LYS A 337 25.68 -11.49 -9.27
N SER A 338 24.92 -10.62 -9.92
CA SER A 338 24.62 -9.27 -9.42
C SER A 338 23.41 -9.26 -8.48
N LEU A 339 22.60 -10.33 -8.50
CA LEU A 339 21.53 -10.57 -7.54
C LEU A 339 22.06 -11.26 -6.28
N TRP A 340 21.78 -10.67 -5.13
CA TRP A 340 22.04 -11.23 -3.81
C TRP A 340 20.73 -11.47 -3.08
N VAL A 341 20.67 -12.50 -2.24
CA VAL A 341 19.46 -12.83 -1.48
C VAL A 341 19.79 -12.95 0.00
N TYR A 342 18.99 -12.32 0.84
CA TYR A 342 18.98 -12.49 2.29
C TYR A 342 17.56 -12.86 2.75
N GLU A 343 17.38 -14.12 3.14
CA GLU A 343 16.09 -14.65 3.54
C GLU A 343 16.17 -15.32 4.91
N VAL A 344 15.23 -14.97 5.79
CA VAL A 344 15.01 -15.68 7.06
C VAL A 344 13.56 -16.13 7.11
N TYR A 345 13.30 -17.41 6.86
CA TYR A 345 11.93 -17.92 6.75
C TYR A 345 11.44 -18.59 8.05
N SER A 346 10.12 -18.59 8.27
CA SER A 346 9.53 -19.03 9.54
C SER A 346 9.48 -20.55 9.76
N GLY A 347 9.70 -21.35 8.71
CA GLY A 347 9.83 -22.81 8.81
C GLY A 347 8.55 -23.56 9.19
N CYS A 348 7.38 -22.90 9.19
CA CYS A 348 6.12 -23.54 9.57
C CYS A 348 5.67 -24.67 8.64
N ASP A 349 6.19 -24.71 7.41
CA ASP A 349 5.86 -25.74 6.44
C ASP A 349 7.02 -26.72 6.26
N ARG A 350 6.95 -27.85 6.98
CA ARG A 350 7.98 -28.92 7.03
C ARG A 350 8.13 -29.70 5.71
N PHE A 351 7.39 -29.33 4.66
CA PHE A 351 7.34 -30.05 3.39
C PHE A 351 8.25 -29.45 2.31
N PHE A 352 8.88 -28.30 2.54
CA PHE A 352 9.85 -27.76 1.59
C PHE A 352 11.15 -28.53 1.67
N ARG A 353 11.50 -29.20 0.56
CA ARG A 353 12.77 -29.94 0.42
C ARG A 353 13.93 -29.03 0.79
N ASP A 354 14.93 -29.58 1.48
CA ASP A 354 16.22 -28.94 1.80
C ASP A 354 17.07 -28.73 0.53
N ILE A 355 16.52 -28.04 -0.48
CA ILE A 355 17.25 -27.60 -1.66
C ILE A 355 17.77 -26.21 -1.32
N PHE A 356 18.87 -26.18 -0.57
CA PHE A 356 19.69 -24.97 -0.49
C PHE A 356 20.63 -24.99 -1.67
N PRO A 357 20.65 -23.95 -2.50
CA PRO A 357 21.75 -23.82 -3.43
C PRO A 357 22.92 -23.27 -2.60
N ASN A 358 24.00 -24.04 -2.50
CA ASN A 358 25.28 -23.59 -1.93
C ASN A 358 25.86 -22.52 -2.87
N LEU A 359 25.30 -21.31 -2.80
CA LEU A 359 25.58 -20.16 -3.66
C LEU A 359 26.19 -19.06 -2.82
N ASP A 360 27.27 -18.48 -3.31
CA ASP A 360 27.97 -17.39 -2.62
C ASP A 360 27.09 -16.14 -2.43
N ASN A 361 26.06 -15.98 -3.27
CA ASN A 361 25.15 -14.83 -3.29
C ASN A 361 23.78 -15.09 -2.63
N VAL A 362 23.59 -16.22 -1.95
CA VAL A 362 22.32 -16.53 -1.24
C VAL A 362 22.60 -16.83 0.23
N TYR A 363 22.07 -15.96 1.09
CA TYR A 363 22.03 -16.13 2.54
C TYR A 363 20.61 -16.51 2.95
N CYS A 364 20.38 -17.79 3.23
CA CYS A 364 19.06 -18.28 3.64
C CYS A 364 19.18 -19.03 4.97
N ASP A 365 18.37 -18.64 5.96
CA ASP A 365 18.28 -19.33 7.24
C ASP A 365 16.81 -19.47 7.69
N SER A 366 16.58 -20.27 8.72
CA SER A 366 15.26 -20.49 9.32
C SER A 366 15.22 -19.99 10.76
N VAL A 367 14.06 -19.54 11.20
CA VAL A 367 13.89 -19.18 12.61
C VAL A 367 13.89 -20.43 13.48
N LEU A 368 14.81 -20.47 14.44
CA LEU A 368 14.99 -21.61 15.34
C LEU A 368 13.82 -21.75 16.33
N LEU A 369 13.58 -22.99 16.76
CA LEU A 369 12.69 -23.30 17.88
C LEU A 369 13.07 -22.47 19.12
N ASN A 370 12.06 -21.88 19.77
CA ASN A 370 12.19 -21.04 20.97
C ASN A 370 12.85 -19.67 20.77
N THR A 371 13.02 -19.20 19.53
CA THR A 371 13.43 -17.81 19.27
C THR A 371 12.38 -16.86 19.85
N THR A 372 12.78 -15.89 20.68
CA THR A 372 11.86 -14.84 21.16
C THR A 372 11.68 -13.73 20.12
N LYS A 373 10.67 -12.86 20.30
CA LYS A 373 10.46 -11.68 19.46
C LYS A 373 11.72 -10.80 19.37
N GLU A 374 12.36 -10.55 20.50
CA GLU A 374 13.52 -9.67 20.60
C GLU A 374 14.73 -10.29 19.90
N GLN A 375 14.93 -11.60 20.09
CA GLN A 375 15.99 -12.35 19.40
C GLN A 375 15.76 -12.36 17.89
N TYR A 376 14.53 -12.55 17.44
CA TYR A 376 14.18 -12.49 16.02
C TYR A 376 14.55 -11.15 15.38
N LEU A 377 14.12 -10.04 15.99
CA LEU A 377 14.41 -8.70 15.50
C LEU A 377 15.91 -8.38 15.53
N GLN A 378 16.61 -8.80 16.59
CA GLN A 378 18.05 -8.61 16.71
C GLN A 378 18.82 -9.42 15.65
N ASN A 379 18.44 -10.67 15.42
CA ASN A 379 19.04 -11.52 14.39
C ASN A 379 18.85 -10.93 12.98
N ILE A 380 17.66 -10.43 12.67
CA ILE A 380 17.40 -9.73 11.40
C ILE A 380 18.31 -8.52 11.27
N LYS A 381 18.37 -7.68 12.31
CA LYS A 381 19.18 -6.46 12.30
C LYS A 381 20.66 -6.76 12.08
N ASP A 382 21.23 -7.70 12.85
CA ASP A 382 22.66 -8.01 12.79
C ASP A 382 23.03 -8.68 11.47
N GLY A 383 22.23 -9.65 11.02
CA GLY A 383 22.45 -10.36 9.76
C GLY A 383 22.32 -9.44 8.55
N LEU A 384 21.23 -8.67 8.47
CA LEU A 384 20.99 -7.76 7.36
C LEU A 384 22.04 -6.63 7.31
N SER A 385 22.40 -6.06 8.46
CA SER A 385 23.45 -5.04 8.55
C SER A 385 24.80 -5.55 8.02
N LYS A 386 25.18 -6.77 8.39
CA LYS A 386 26.41 -7.42 7.90
C LYS A 386 26.36 -7.66 6.38
N VAL A 387 25.23 -8.13 5.88
CA VAL A 387 25.03 -8.41 4.45
C VAL A 387 25.09 -7.10 3.64
N ILE A 388 24.38 -6.05 4.05
CA ILE A 388 24.42 -4.73 3.40
C ILE A 388 25.86 -4.17 3.41
N SER A 389 26.56 -4.25 4.54
CA SER A 389 27.94 -3.74 4.66
C SER A 389 28.92 -4.46 3.73
N ASN A 390 28.75 -5.76 3.53
CA ASN A 390 29.61 -6.58 2.69
C ASN A 390 29.33 -6.36 1.19
N ILE A 391 28.06 -6.36 0.79
CA ILE A 391 27.65 -6.29 -0.63
C ILE A 391 27.72 -4.85 -1.14
N LYS A 392 27.30 -3.89 -0.30
CA LYS A 392 26.99 -2.51 -0.67
C LYS A 392 26.04 -2.47 -1.86
N PRO A 393 24.79 -2.94 -1.69
CA PRO A 393 23.83 -3.02 -2.79
C PRO A 393 23.46 -1.63 -3.31
N ASP A 394 23.14 -1.56 -4.59
CA ASP A 394 22.65 -0.34 -5.24
C ASP A 394 21.12 -0.23 -5.14
N LEU A 395 20.44 -1.35 -4.86
CA LEU A 395 19.00 -1.44 -4.62
C LEU A 395 18.70 -2.59 -3.66
N ILE A 396 17.84 -2.35 -2.68
CA ILE A 396 17.21 -3.39 -1.88
C ILE A 396 15.78 -3.59 -2.38
N ILE A 397 15.40 -4.83 -2.68
CA ILE A 397 14.01 -5.22 -2.92
C ILE A 397 13.55 -6.02 -1.71
N TYR A 398 12.59 -5.49 -0.95
CA TYR A 398 12.10 -6.09 0.28
C TYR A 398 10.66 -6.59 0.13
N SER A 399 10.43 -7.88 0.34
CA SER A 399 9.08 -8.45 0.44
C SER A 399 8.58 -8.36 1.88
N SER A 400 7.74 -7.36 2.14
CA SER A 400 7.09 -7.20 3.45
C SER A 400 5.86 -8.12 3.53
N ASP A 401 6.07 -9.35 4.01
CA ASP A 401 4.97 -10.30 4.20
C ASP A 401 4.11 -9.89 5.39
N VAL A 402 2.95 -9.31 5.12
CA VAL A 402 1.96 -8.90 6.13
C VAL A 402 1.05 -10.05 6.55
N SER A 403 1.14 -11.20 5.88
CA SER A 403 0.43 -12.44 6.23
C SER A 403 1.28 -13.39 7.08
N MET A 404 2.50 -12.97 7.42
CA MET A 404 3.47 -13.74 8.20
C MET A 404 2.84 -14.29 9.49
N ARG A 405 3.11 -15.56 9.78
CA ARG A 405 2.74 -16.24 11.03
C ARG A 405 3.91 -17.08 11.52
N PHE A 406 4.11 -17.12 12.82
CA PHE A 406 5.07 -18.01 13.48
C PHE A 406 4.34 -19.04 14.34
N GLY A 407 4.88 -20.25 14.39
CA GLY A 407 4.46 -21.27 15.34
C GLY A 407 5.02 -21.08 16.75
N TYR A 408 5.95 -20.13 16.96
CA TYR A 408 6.75 -20.02 18.18
C TYR A 408 6.44 -18.76 19.03
N PHE A 409 6.02 -17.67 18.40
CA PHE A 409 5.53 -16.46 19.08
C PHE A 409 4.41 -15.82 18.25
N ALA A 410 3.58 -15.01 18.90
CA ALA A 410 2.50 -14.31 18.22
C ALA A 410 3.06 -13.29 17.22
N VAL A 411 2.57 -13.32 15.98
CA VAL A 411 2.84 -12.28 14.98
C VAL A 411 1.72 -11.27 14.99
N ASP A 412 1.91 -10.23 15.80
CA ASP A 412 1.04 -9.05 15.86
C ASP A 412 1.54 -7.93 14.93
N VAL A 413 0.72 -6.88 14.80
CA VAL A 413 1.04 -5.72 13.95
C VAL A 413 2.28 -4.98 14.46
N ASN A 414 2.48 -4.90 15.77
CA ASN A 414 3.63 -4.20 16.36
C ASN A 414 4.95 -4.88 15.96
N LEU A 415 4.99 -6.20 15.95
CA LEU A 415 6.13 -6.95 15.45
C LEU A 415 6.38 -6.70 13.96
N LEU A 416 5.35 -6.65 13.12
CA LEU A 416 5.50 -6.33 11.70
C LEU A 416 6.06 -4.91 11.50
N ILE A 417 5.58 -3.94 12.30
CA ILE A 417 6.10 -2.57 12.34
C ILE A 417 7.58 -2.56 12.71
N GLU A 418 7.95 -3.24 13.80
CA GLU A 418 9.34 -3.27 14.28
C GLU A 418 10.27 -3.98 13.28
N ARG A 419 9.82 -5.07 12.66
CA ARG A 419 10.56 -5.80 11.62
C ARG A 419 10.84 -4.90 10.42
N ASP A 420 9.82 -4.24 9.89
CA ASP A 420 9.97 -3.39 8.71
C ASP A 420 10.79 -2.14 9.04
N ALA A 421 10.64 -1.58 10.25
CA ALA A 421 11.46 -0.47 10.72
C ALA A 421 12.95 -0.80 10.78
N VAL A 422 13.33 -2.06 11.06
CA VAL A 422 14.74 -2.49 10.97
C VAL A 422 15.25 -2.40 9.54
N VAL A 423 14.46 -2.85 8.56
CA VAL A 423 14.85 -2.82 7.14
C VAL A 423 14.94 -1.38 6.62
N THR A 424 13.90 -0.57 6.88
CA THR A 424 13.85 0.83 6.42
C THR A 424 14.95 1.66 7.05
N ALA A 425 15.23 1.49 8.35
CA ALA A 425 16.33 2.17 9.02
C ALA A 425 17.69 1.75 8.45
N LEU A 426 17.95 0.45 8.25
CA LEU A 426 19.21 -0.01 7.69
C LEU A 426 19.42 0.49 6.24
N ALA A 427 18.38 0.48 5.41
CA ALA A 427 18.47 1.01 4.05
C ALA A 427 18.77 2.53 4.06
N ARG A 428 18.05 3.30 4.88
CA ARG A 428 18.26 4.75 5.05
C ARG A 428 19.67 5.07 5.55
N ASP A 429 20.10 4.41 6.63
CA ASP A 429 21.37 4.70 7.29
C ASP A 429 22.56 4.36 6.36
N ASN A 430 22.39 3.39 5.46
CA ASN A 430 23.36 3.06 4.41
C ASN A 430 23.13 3.82 3.09
N LYS A 431 22.18 4.76 3.04
CA LYS A 431 21.78 5.52 1.84
C LYS A 431 21.48 4.64 0.63
N THR A 432 20.94 3.46 0.87
CA THR A 432 20.64 2.47 -0.16
C THR A 432 19.18 2.62 -0.61
N PRO A 433 18.91 2.75 -1.92
CA PRO A 433 17.56 2.72 -2.48
C PRO A 433 16.75 1.50 -2.02
N LEU A 434 15.51 1.71 -1.58
CA LEU A 434 14.65 0.65 -1.06
C LEU A 434 13.32 0.56 -1.84
N CYS A 435 13.05 -0.60 -2.43
CA CYS A 435 11.74 -0.96 -2.98
C CYS A 435 11.05 -1.94 -2.04
N VAL A 436 9.94 -1.54 -1.43
CA VAL A 436 9.12 -2.40 -0.58
C VAL A 436 7.95 -2.95 -1.38
N CYS A 437 7.79 -4.27 -1.43
CA CYS A 437 6.60 -4.90 -1.95
C CYS A 437 5.74 -5.37 -0.78
N ILE A 438 4.51 -4.88 -0.67
CA ILE A 438 3.56 -5.44 0.31
C ILE A 438 3.15 -6.82 -0.19
N SER A 439 3.62 -7.85 0.51
CA SER A 439 3.38 -9.25 0.19
C SER A 439 2.28 -9.80 1.08
N SER A 440 1.26 -10.37 0.45
CA SER A 440 0.19 -11.10 1.14
C SER A 440 -0.46 -12.08 0.20
N ASP A 441 -1.16 -13.05 0.78
CA ASP A 441 -2.10 -13.87 0.04
C ASP A 441 -3.23 -12.99 -0.52
N PRO A 442 -3.49 -13.03 -1.84
CA PRO A 442 -4.42 -12.12 -2.43
C PRO A 442 -5.89 -12.40 -2.12
N PHE A 443 -6.18 -13.52 -1.47
CA PHE A 443 -7.52 -13.93 -1.08
C PHE A 443 -7.72 -13.93 0.45
N GLN A 444 -6.64 -13.96 1.23
CA GLN A 444 -6.71 -13.82 2.69
C GLN A 444 -6.40 -12.38 3.11
N ASP A 445 -7.45 -11.62 3.42
CA ASP A 445 -7.27 -10.44 4.26
C ASP A 445 -8.34 -10.45 5.36
N THR A 446 -7.89 -10.58 6.61
CA THR A 446 -8.75 -10.59 7.81
C THR A 446 -8.24 -9.65 8.90
N ARG A 447 -7.24 -8.80 8.63
CA ARG A 447 -6.61 -7.93 9.65
C ARG A 447 -6.61 -6.44 9.26
N HIS A 448 -7.53 -6.04 8.40
CA HIS A 448 -7.53 -4.73 7.73
C HIS A 448 -7.37 -3.52 8.65
N LYS A 449 -8.20 -3.42 9.70
CA LYS A 449 -8.17 -2.30 10.66
C LYS A 449 -6.93 -2.32 11.56
N GLU A 450 -6.38 -3.51 11.82
CA GLU A 450 -5.20 -3.66 12.66
C GLU A 450 -3.94 -3.22 11.92
N MET A 451 -3.86 -3.41 10.60
CA MET A 451 -2.67 -3.09 9.77
C MET A 451 -2.48 -1.59 9.48
N VAL A 452 -3.42 -0.76 9.91
CA VAL A 452 -3.43 0.68 9.70
C VAL A 452 -2.17 1.39 10.24
N PRO A 453 -1.74 1.16 11.50
CA PRO A 453 -0.54 1.80 12.03
C PRO A 453 0.73 1.32 11.31
N PHE A 454 0.71 0.10 10.76
CA PHE A 454 1.81 -0.44 9.97
C PHE A 454 2.03 0.34 8.68
N TYR A 455 0.97 0.56 7.89
CA TYR A 455 1.09 1.34 6.66
C TYR A 455 1.47 2.80 6.94
N LYS A 456 0.93 3.39 8.02
CA LYS A 456 1.28 4.75 8.44
C LYS A 456 2.78 4.87 8.70
N ARG A 457 3.33 3.96 9.50
CA ARG A 457 4.75 3.98 9.84
C ARG A 457 5.64 3.78 8.61
N LEU A 458 5.27 2.85 7.72
CA LEU A 458 6.03 2.61 6.49
C LEU A 458 6.10 3.86 5.60
N ILE A 459 4.99 4.61 5.50
CA ILE A 459 4.96 5.87 4.75
C ILE A 459 5.76 6.98 5.43
N GLU A 460 5.70 7.09 6.76
CA GLU A 460 6.55 8.02 7.50
C GLU A 460 8.03 7.76 7.24
N ASP A 461 8.46 6.49 7.26
CA ASP A 461 9.84 6.10 6.94
C ASP A 461 10.21 6.46 5.49
N MET A 462 9.31 6.20 4.53
CA MET A 462 9.50 6.57 3.12
C MET A 462 9.65 8.08 2.94
N LEU A 463 8.77 8.88 3.54
CA LEU A 463 8.80 10.34 3.46
C LEU A 463 10.10 10.90 4.05
N CYS A 464 10.59 10.33 5.15
CA CYS A 464 11.88 10.71 5.74
C CYS A 464 13.02 10.59 4.72
N VAL A 465 13.09 9.47 3.98
CA VAL A 465 14.14 9.23 2.97
C VAL A 465 14.04 10.20 1.80
N ILE A 466 12.82 10.45 1.31
CA ILE A 466 12.59 11.34 0.17
C ILE A 466 12.99 12.79 0.52
N VAL A 467 12.61 13.27 1.71
CA VAL A 467 12.97 14.62 2.18
C VAL A 467 14.48 14.75 2.34
N GLN A 468 15.16 13.76 2.92
CA GLN A 468 16.62 13.75 3.05
C GLN A 468 17.31 13.82 1.68
N LYS A 469 16.90 13.00 0.71
CA LYS A 469 17.49 12.98 -0.64
C LYS A 469 17.30 14.30 -1.39
N LYS A 470 16.19 15.01 -1.15
CA LYS A 470 15.97 16.36 -1.71
C LYS A 470 16.91 17.39 -1.11
N SER A 471 17.18 17.33 0.20
CA SER A 471 18.10 18.28 0.86
C SER A 471 19.57 18.11 0.43
N GLU A 472 19.93 16.96 -0.14
CA GLU A 472 21.27 16.68 -0.67
C GLU A 472 21.48 17.14 -2.13
N LYS A 473 20.39 17.45 -2.86
CA LYS A 473 20.42 17.97 -4.24
C LYS A 473 20.32 19.49 -4.24
#